data_AF-A0A397NIZ9-F1
#
_entry.id   AF-A0A397NIZ9-F1
#
_cell.length_a   1.000
_cell.length_b   1.000
_cell.length_c   1.000
_cell.angle_alpha   90.00
_cell.angle_beta   90.00
_cell.angle_gamma   90.00
#
_symmetry.space_group_name_H-M   'P 1'
#
loop_
_entity.id
_entity.type
_entity.pdbx_description
1 polymer ?
#
loop_
_entity_poly.entity_id
_entity_poly.type
_entity_poly.pdbx_seq_one_letter_code
_entity_poly.pdbx_strand_id
1 'polypeptide(L)'
;MAVLELAMLSPMAKLCLQSTIRHGGLVVGVRGYTGRQAEAGEAFTAAPVWQLMALGLVRCAPGNDRLLEVTDRGIELNDCGVVEIKNPPEGLGLIDAETDQREATP
;
A
#
# COMPACT_ATOMS: atom_id res chain seq x y z
N MET A 1 12.03 -12.46 -5.84
CA MET A 1 11.23 -11.75 -4.81
C MET A 1 11.71 -10.31 -4.81
N ALA A 2 10.83 -9.34 -4.59
CA ALA A 2 11.22 -7.93 -4.51
C ALA A 2 10.90 -7.38 -3.13
N VAL A 3 11.72 -6.45 -2.65
CA VAL A 3 11.44 -5.73 -1.41
C VAL A 3 10.81 -4.39 -1.75
N LEU A 4 9.71 -4.05 -1.09
CA LEU A 4 9.16 -2.70 -1.10
C LEU A 4 9.50 -2.02 0.22
N GLU A 5 10.21 -0.91 0.13
CA GLU A 5 10.40 -0.01 1.25
C GLU A 5 9.33 1.06 1.29
N LEU A 6 8.91 1.46 2.48
CA LEU A 6 7.97 2.54 2.67
C LEU A 6 8.50 3.81 2.01
N ALA A 7 9.82 4.03 2.02
CA ALA A 7 10.49 5.17 1.39
C ALA A 7 10.15 5.32 -0.10
N MET A 8 9.93 4.22 -0.83
CA MET A 8 9.59 4.20 -2.27
C MET A 8 8.19 4.71 -2.58
N LEU A 9 7.29 4.73 -1.60
CA LEU A 9 5.97 5.30 -1.78
C LEU A 9 6.05 6.83 -1.92
N SER A 10 5.20 7.38 -2.80
CA SER A 10 5.02 8.83 -2.86
C SER A 10 4.53 9.35 -1.50
N PRO A 11 4.84 10.61 -1.10
CA PRO A 11 4.37 11.17 0.15
C PRO A 11 2.85 11.05 0.35
N MET A 12 2.07 11.21 -0.73
CA MET A 12 0.62 11.06 -0.67
C MET A 12 0.17 9.61 -0.56
N ALA A 13 0.86 8.64 -1.16
CA ALA A 13 0.57 7.23 -0.96
C ALA A 13 0.85 6.78 0.49
N LYS A 14 1.91 7.31 1.12
CA LYS A 14 2.20 7.08 2.54
C LYS A 14 1.06 7.59 3.44
N LEU A 15 0.64 8.84 3.25
CA LEU A 15 -0.47 9.43 4.00
C LEU A 15 -1.77 8.66 3.76
N CYS A 16 -2.04 8.27 2.50
CA CYS A 16 -3.21 7.47 2.13
C CYS A 16 -3.22 6.12 2.85
N LEU A 17 -2.09 5.41 2.91
CA LEU A 17 -1.95 4.14 3.64
C LEU A 17 -2.19 4.32 5.14
N GLN A 18 -1.55 5.32 5.75
CA GLN A 18 -1.72 5.65 7.17
C GLN A 18 -3.17 6.01 7.52
N SER A 19 -3.82 6.78 6.65
CA SER A 19 -5.22 7.15 6.77
C SER A 19 -6.14 5.93 6.66
N THR A 20 -5.87 5.04 5.70
CA THR A 20 -6.61 3.77 5.53
C THR A 20 -6.54 2.93 6.82
N ILE A 21 -5.35 2.80 7.40
CA ILE A 21 -5.14 2.06 8.65
C ILE A 21 -5.88 2.73 9.82
N ARG A 22 -5.68 4.04 9.99
CA ARG A 22 -6.25 4.82 11.09
C ARG A 22 -7.78 4.78 11.11
N HIS A 23 -8.40 4.89 9.95
CA HIS A 23 -9.85 5.07 9.83
C HIS A 23 -10.60 3.77 9.49
N GLY A 24 -9.92 2.62 9.48
CA GLY A 24 -10.52 1.32 9.17
C GLY A 24 -10.99 1.20 7.72
N GLY A 25 -10.29 1.85 6.80
CA GLY A 25 -10.53 1.82 5.35
C GLY A 25 -10.74 3.20 4.71
N LEU A 26 -10.74 3.21 3.38
CA LEU A 26 -11.09 4.37 2.55
C LEU A 26 -12.39 4.12 1.80
N VAL A 27 -13.26 5.12 1.73
CA VAL A 27 -14.53 5.07 1.01
C VAL A 27 -14.43 5.93 -0.25
N VAL A 28 -14.84 5.36 -1.38
CA VAL A 28 -14.98 6.07 -2.66
C VAL A 28 -16.21 6.97 -2.61
N GLY A 29 -16.00 8.27 -2.81
CA GLY A 29 -17.04 9.28 -2.92
C GLY A 29 -16.84 10.21 -4.12
N VAL A 30 -17.73 11.20 -4.23
CA VAL A 30 -17.76 12.15 -5.36
C VAL A 30 -16.46 12.97 -5.49
N ARG A 31 -15.77 13.21 -4.37
CA ARG A 31 -14.55 14.03 -4.31
C ARG A 31 -13.26 13.21 -4.28
N GLY A 32 -13.33 11.88 -4.45
CA GLY A 32 -12.20 10.98 -4.31
C GLY A 32 -12.39 10.00 -3.16
N TYR A 33 -11.30 9.68 -2.46
CA TYR A 33 -11.26 8.65 -1.42
C TYR A 33 -11.11 9.30 -0.06
N THR A 34 -12.01 8.99 0.88
CA THR A 34 -12.01 9.56 2.23
C THR A 34 -11.90 8.45 3.27
N GLY A 35 -11.24 8.70 4.41
CA GLY A 35 -11.24 7.74 5.51
C GLY A 35 -12.66 7.39 5.95
N ARG A 36 -12.96 6.11 6.16
CA ARG A 36 -14.29 5.63 6.52
C ARG A 36 -14.85 6.29 7.79
N GLN A 37 -13.97 6.61 8.73
CA GLN A 37 -14.25 7.28 10.00
C GLN A 37 -13.57 8.65 10.11
N ALA A 38 -13.10 9.21 8.98
CA ALA A 38 -12.44 10.50 8.99
C ALA A 38 -13.44 11.63 9.18
N GLU A 39 -13.07 12.61 10.00
CA GLU A 39 -13.73 13.91 10.04
C GLU A 39 -13.60 14.61 8.68
N ALA A 40 -14.57 15.47 8.35
CA ALA A 40 -14.64 16.13 7.05
C ALA A 40 -13.34 16.91 6.73
N GLY A 41 -12.72 16.61 5.59
CA GLY A 41 -11.56 17.36 5.07
C GLY A 41 -10.42 16.51 4.51
N GLU A 42 -10.34 15.23 4.88
CA GLU A 42 -9.32 14.31 4.37
C GLU A 42 -9.83 13.59 3.11
N ALA A 43 -9.35 14.01 1.94
CA ALA A 43 -9.69 13.40 0.65
C ALA A 43 -8.45 13.17 -0.21
N PHE A 44 -8.28 11.94 -0.68
CA PHE A 44 -7.21 11.53 -1.58
C PHE A 44 -7.72 11.43 -3.02
N THR A 45 -6.88 11.82 -3.96
CA THR A 45 -7.12 11.60 -5.39
C THR A 45 -6.91 10.12 -5.74
N ALA A 46 -7.28 9.73 -6.96
CA ALA A 46 -7.12 8.35 -7.42
C ALA A 46 -5.66 7.89 -7.49
N ALA A 47 -4.73 8.76 -7.89
CA ALA A 47 -3.32 8.38 -8.11
C ALA A 47 -2.64 7.66 -6.92
N PRO A 48 -2.62 8.20 -5.68
CA PRO A 48 -2.03 7.50 -4.54
C PRO A 48 -2.74 6.19 -4.21
N VAL A 49 -4.07 6.12 -4.39
CA VAL A 49 -4.85 4.92 -4.11
C VAL A 49 -4.53 3.82 -5.12
N TRP A 50 -4.43 4.16 -6.40
CA TRP A 50 -4.04 3.23 -7.46
C TRP A 50 -2.64 2.67 -7.22
N GLN A 51 -1.69 3.50 -6.76
CA GLN A 51 -0.35 3.03 -6.37
C GLN A 51 -0.43 1.95 -5.27
N LEU A 52 -1.22 2.19 -4.22
CA LEU A 52 -1.40 1.22 -3.13
C LEU A 52 -2.08 -0.07 -3.60
N MET A 53 -3.09 0.03 -4.48
CA MET A 53 -3.77 -1.13 -5.05
C MET A 53 -2.84 -1.96 -5.94
N ALA A 54 -2.06 -1.31 -6.79
CA ALA A 54 -1.10 -1.99 -7.66
C ALA A 54 -0.06 -2.78 -6.85
N LEU A 55 0.39 -2.22 -5.72
CA LEU A 55 1.33 -2.88 -4.79
C LEU A 55 0.65 -3.91 -3.87
N GLY A 56 -0.67 -4.06 -3.93
CA GLY A 56 -1.43 -4.99 -3.09
C GLY A 56 -1.45 -4.59 -1.61
N LEU A 57 -1.27 -3.31 -1.30
CA LEU A 57 -1.28 -2.76 0.06
C LEU A 57 -2.70 -2.44 0.55
N VAL A 58 -3.61 -2.19 -0.40
CA VAL A 58 -5.04 -2.03 -0.16
C VAL A 58 -5.82 -2.82 -1.19
N ARG A 59 -7.06 -3.20 -0.84
CA ARG A 59 -7.97 -3.94 -1.73
C ARG A 59 -9.42 -3.52 -1.50
N CYS A 60 -10.29 -3.77 -2.48
CA CYS A 60 -11.72 -3.63 -2.26
C CYS A 60 -12.20 -4.63 -1.20
N ALA A 61 -13.07 -4.16 -0.30
CA ALA A 61 -13.72 -4.98 0.69
C ALA A 61 -14.64 -6.00 0.00
N PRO A 62 -14.70 -7.25 0.47
CA PRO A 62 -15.60 -8.25 -0.09
C PRO A 62 -17.05 -7.77 -0.06
N GLY A 63 -17.70 -7.70 -1.23
CA GLY A 63 -19.09 -7.26 -1.35
C GLY A 63 -19.30 -5.74 -1.23
N ASN A 64 -18.23 -4.94 -1.21
CA ASN A 64 -18.33 -3.49 -1.23
C ASN A 64 -17.21 -2.84 -2.04
N ASP A 65 -17.45 -2.63 -3.34
CA ASP A 65 -16.50 -2.02 -4.28
C ASP A 65 -16.19 -0.54 -4.00
N ARG A 66 -16.93 0.08 -3.07
CA ARG A 66 -16.69 1.46 -2.64
C ARG A 66 -15.84 1.55 -1.39
N LEU A 67 -15.53 0.44 -0.73
CA LEU A 67 -14.70 0.42 0.46
C LEU A 67 -13.38 -0.25 0.11
N LEU A 68 -12.28 0.44 0.39
CA LEU A 68 -10.94 -0.11 0.36
C LEU A 68 -10.48 -0.40 1.78
N GLU A 69 -9.95 -1.60 1.98
CA GLU A 69 -9.36 -2.07 3.22
C GLU A 69 -7.86 -2.24 3.05
N VAL A 70 -7.11 -1.98 4.12
CA VAL A 70 -5.68 -2.27 4.16
C VAL A 70 -5.47 -3.80 4.19
N THR A 71 -4.45 -4.28 3.51
CA THR A 71 -4.03 -5.69 3.58
C THR A 71 -3.02 -5.90 4.70
N ASP A 72 -2.78 -7.14 5.11
CA ASP A 72 -1.72 -7.45 6.09
C ASP A 72 -0.36 -6.89 5.66
N ARG A 73 -0.07 -6.93 4.36
CA ARG A 73 1.13 -6.33 3.76
C ARG A 73 1.17 -4.81 3.92
N GLY A 74 0.03 -4.13 3.77
CA GLY A 74 -0.06 -2.68 3.99
C GLY A 74 0.19 -2.30 5.45
N ILE A 75 -0.28 -3.12 6.40
CA ILE A 75 -0.02 -2.95 7.84
C ILE A 75 1.47 -3.17 8.12
N GLU A 76 2.03 -4.30 7.65
CA GLU A 76 3.45 -4.63 7.83
C GLU A 76 4.38 -3.56 7.26
N LEU A 77 4.10 -3.05 6.05
CA LEU A 77 4.88 -1.96 5.45
C LEU A 77 4.83 -0.67 6.29
N ASN A 78 3.68 -0.36 6.87
CA ASN A 78 3.53 0.82 7.73
C ASN A 78 4.29 0.67 9.05
N ASP A 79 4.26 -0.52 9.64
CA ASP A 79 4.82 -0.77 10.98
C ASP A 79 6.33 -1.05 10.95
N CYS A 80 6.80 -1.79 9.94
CA CYS A 80 8.19 -2.19 9.79
C CYS A 80 8.98 -1.32 8.80
N GLY A 81 8.29 -0.53 7.97
CA GLY A 81 8.92 0.30 6.94
C GLY A 81 9.37 -0.48 5.70
N VAL A 82 9.18 -1.80 5.67
CA VAL A 82 9.61 -2.69 4.58
C VAL A 82 8.71 -3.92 4.52
N VAL A 83 8.46 -4.46 3.32
CA VAL A 83 7.74 -5.72 3.13
C VAL A 83 8.14 -6.46 1.86
N GLU A 84 8.06 -7.78 1.89
CA GLU A 84 8.32 -8.62 0.71
C GLU A 84 7.11 -8.69 -0.24
N ILE A 85 7.37 -8.51 -1.54
CA ILE A 85 6.39 -8.63 -2.61
C ILE A 85 6.74 -9.79 -3.54
N LYS A 86 5.82 -10.74 -3.64
CA LYS A 86 5.97 -11.96 -4.46
C LYS A 86 5.74 -11.72 -5.96
N ASN A 87 5.01 -10.67 -6.33
CA ASN A 87 4.70 -10.33 -7.71
C ASN A 87 4.76 -8.80 -7.88
N PRO A 88 5.97 -8.22 -8.02
CA PRO A 88 6.13 -6.77 -8.16
C PRO A 88 5.45 -6.28 -9.45
N PRO A 89 4.69 -5.16 -9.42
CA PRO A 89 4.22 -4.54 -10.65
C PRO A 89 5.42 -4.07 -11.48
N GLU A 90 5.45 -4.43 -12.77
CA GLU A 90 6.50 -3.97 -13.68
C GLU A 90 6.51 -2.43 -13.73
N GLY A 91 7.69 -1.83 -13.54
CA GLY A 91 7.89 -0.37 -13.67
C GLY A 91 7.84 0.47 -12.38
N LEU A 92 7.72 -0.13 -11.19
CA LEU A 92 7.73 0.61 -9.92
C LEU A 92 9.10 0.83 -9.25
N GLY A 93 10.22 0.48 -9.93
CA GLY A 93 11.56 0.69 -9.38
C GLY A 93 11.79 -0.05 -8.06
N LEU A 94 11.17 -1.22 -7.90
CA LEU A 94 11.32 -2.06 -6.72
C LEU A 94 12.72 -2.67 -6.72
N ILE A 95 13.38 -2.64 -5.57
CA ILE A 95 14.67 -3.30 -5.38
C ILE A 95 14.42 -4.81 -5.45
N ASP A 96 15.05 -5.45 -6.43
CA ASP A 96 15.11 -6.90 -6.48
C ASP A 96 15.72 -7.36 -5.15
N ALA A 97 14.99 -8.20 -4.43
CA ALA A 97 15.54 -8.91 -3.29
C ALA A 97 16.48 -9.96 -3.89
N GLU A 98 17.69 -9.55 -4.24
CA GLU A 98 18.71 -10.48 -4.70
C GLU A 98 18.92 -11.46 -3.55
N THR A 99 18.42 -12.67 -3.77
CA THR A 99 18.55 -13.77 -2.83
C THR A 99 20.02 -14.14 -2.82
N ASP A 100 20.76 -13.61 -1.86
CA ASP A 100 22.07 -14.10 -1.47
C ASP A 100 21.88 -15.51 -0.88
N GLN A 101 21.77 -16.48 -1.78
CA GLN A 101 21.95 -17.88 -1.47
C GLN A 101 22.92 -18.45 -2.49
N ARG A 102 24.21 -18.42 -2.15
CA ARG A 102 25.03 -19.63 -2.12
C ARG A 102 26.31 -19.40 -1.33
N GLU A 103 26.22 -19.89 -0.11
CA GLU A 103 27.24 -20.47 0.75
C GLU A 103 28.66 -20.61 0.20
N ALA A 104 29.56 -20.32 1.13
CA ALA A 104 30.99 -20.48 1.05
C ALA A 104 31.46 -21.94 0.90
N THR A 105 32.54 -22.07 0.12
CA THR A 105 33.72 -22.95 0.31
C THR A 105 33.61 -24.47 0.15
N PRO A 106 34.73 -25.17 -0.12
CA PRO A 106 36.11 -24.69 -0.36
C PRO A 106 36.65 -24.89 -1.79
#